data_AF-A0A7H8N564-F1
#
_entry.id   AF-A0A7H8N564-F1
#
_cell.length_a   1.000
_cell.length_b   1.000
_cell.length_c   1.000
_cell.angle_alpha   90.00
_cell.angle_beta   90.00
_cell.angle_gamma   90.00
#
_symmetry.space_group_name_H-M   'P 1'
#
loop_
_entity.id
_entity.type
_entity.pdbx_description
1 polymer ?
#
loop_
_entity_poly.entity_id
_entity_poly.type
_entity_poly.pdbx_seq_one_letter_code
_entity_poly.pdbx_strand_id
1 'polypeptide(L)' 'MDVNPIEMQKCLGGVHYPASKREIVDQAKEHGAGKDVMGALKSLPEKEYDSPAAINKEVGQQ' A
#
# COMPACT_ATOMS: atom_id res chain seq x y z
N MET A 1 -15.81 -3.47 -2.18
CA MET A 1 -14.71 -4.16 -1.47
C MET A 1 -13.68 -3.09 -1.26
N ASP A 2 -13.96 -2.29 -0.25
CA ASP A 2 -13.51 -0.92 -0.14
C ASP A 2 -12.21 -0.94 0.65
N VAL A 3 -11.10 -0.63 -0.02
CA VAL A 3 -9.83 -0.42 0.67
C VAL A 3 -10.05 0.67 1.70
N ASN A 4 -9.92 0.34 2.98
CA ASN A 4 -10.09 1.31 4.04
C ASN A 4 -8.86 2.23 4.08
N PRO A 5 -9.00 3.54 3.77
CA PRO A 5 -7.86 4.46 3.76
C PRO A 5 -7.18 4.57 5.13
N ILE A 6 -7.93 4.35 6.23
CA ILE A 6 -7.37 4.36 7.59
C ILE A 6 -6.41 3.19 7.81
N GLU A 7 -6.77 1.99 7.36
CA GLU A 7 -5.92 0.80 7.47
C GLU A 7 -4.71 0.91 6.56
N MET A 8 -4.90 1.40 5.33
CA MET A 8 -3.82 1.67 4.39
C MET A 8 -2.78 2.63 5.01
N GLN A 9 -3.23 3.75 5.56
CA GLN A 9 -2.33 4.74 6.15
C GLN A 9 -1.58 4.21 7.37
N LYS A 10 -2.19 3.31 8.15
CA LYS A 10 -1.55 2.60 9.27
C LYS A 10 -0.51 1.58 8.81
N CYS A 11 -0.83 0.80 7.78
CA CYS A 11 0.04 -0.24 7.26
C CYS A 11 1.27 0.34 6.54
N LEU A 12 1.09 1.47 5.86
CA LEU A 12 2.14 2.16 5.12
C LEU A 12 2.89 3.21 5.96
N GLY A 13 2.46 3.44 7.19
CA GLY A 13 3.14 4.33 8.13
C GLY A 13 4.43 3.68 8.62
N GLY A 14 5.57 4.36 8.41
CA GLY A 14 6.89 3.86 8.80
C GLY A 14 7.68 3.17 7.71
N VAL A 15 7.12 3.04 6.49
CA VAL A 15 7.90 2.64 5.30
C VAL A 15 8.94 3.72 5.02
N HIS A 16 10.19 3.31 4.79
CA HIS A 16 11.24 4.20 4.30
C HIS A 16 11.07 4.40 2.80
N TYR A 17 10.70 5.61 2.40
CA TYR A 17 10.52 5.96 0.99
C TYR A 17 11.81 6.57 0.40
N PRO A 18 12.10 6.35 -0.90
CA PRO A 18 11.32 5.58 -1.87
C PRO A 18 11.34 4.07 -1.59
N ALA A 19 10.20 3.40 -1.79
CA ALA A 19 10.04 1.97 -1.55
C ALA A 19 9.48 1.28 -2.80
N SER A 20 9.96 0.07 -3.07
CA SER A 20 9.46 -0.75 -4.17
C SER A 20 8.09 -1.36 -3.85
N LYS A 21 7.27 -1.62 -4.88
CA LYS A 21 6.00 -2.38 -4.74
C LYS A 21 6.13 -3.60 -3.82
N ARG A 22 7.22 -4.37 -3.94
CA ARG A 22 7.47 -5.56 -3.11
C ARG A 22 7.63 -5.23 -1.65
N GLU A 23 8.44 -4.22 -1.31
CA GLU A 23 8.64 -3.78 0.07
C GLU A 23 7.35 -3.24 0.67
N ILE A 24 6.56 -2.50 -0.12
CA ILE A 24 5.26 -1.99 0.30
C ILE A 24 4.28 -3.13 0.62
N VAL A 25 4.21 -4.14 -0.25
CA VAL A 25 3.37 -5.33 -0.04
C VAL A 25 3.82 -6.10 1.20
N ASP A 26 5.13 -6.23 1.40
CA ASP A 26 5.70 -6.94 2.55
C ASP A 26 5.45 -6.18 3.85
N GLN A 27 5.74 -4.88 3.91
CA GLN A 27 5.42 -4.03 5.05
C GLN A 27 3.93 -4.08 5.39
N ALA A 28 3.08 -3.94 4.37
CA ALA A 28 1.65 -4.01 4.57
C ALA A 28 1.23 -5.37 5.14
N LYS A 29 1.84 -6.47 4.67
CA LYS A 29 1.64 -7.81 5.23
C LYS A 29 2.01 -7.88 6.70
N GLU A 30 3.19 -7.37 7.06
CA GLU A 30 3.71 -7.39 8.42
C GLU A 30 2.84 -6.55 9.37
N HIS A 31 2.30 -5.43 8.87
CA HIS A 31 1.37 -4.58 9.62
C HIS A 31 -0.07 -5.14 9.69
N GLY A 32 -0.33 -6.31 9.10
CA GLY A 32 -1.64 -6.95 9.16
C GLY A 32 -2.66 -6.38 8.17
N ALA A 33 -2.21 -5.90 7.01
CA ALA A 33 -3.08 -5.40 5.97
C ALA A 33 -4.13 -6.44 5.55
N GLY A 34 -5.38 -5.99 5.46
CA GLY A 34 -6.50 -6.80 5.00
C GLY A 34 -6.31 -7.32 3.57
N LYS A 35 -7.09 -8.34 3.21
CA LYS A 35 -7.04 -8.97 1.87
C LYS A 35 -7.28 -7.98 0.75
N ASP A 36 -8.16 -6.98 0.97
CA ASP A 36 -8.48 -5.92 0.02
C ASP A 36 -7.27 -5.01 -0.25
N VAL A 37 -6.61 -4.54 0.83
CA VAL A 37 -5.37 -3.73 0.75
C VAL A 37 -4.28 -4.52 0.02
N MET A 38 -4.06 -5.77 0.42
CA MET A 38 -3.14 -6.70 -0.24
C MET A 38 -3.44 -6.89 -1.73
N GLY A 39 -4.70 -7.05 -2.09
CA GLY A 39 -5.15 -7.19 -3.47
C GLY A 39 -4.83 -5.96 -4.29
N ALA A 40 -5.13 -4.78 -3.76
CA ALA A 40 -4.84 -3.52 -4.42
C ALA A 40 -3.33 -3.28 -4.59
N LEU A 41 -2.53 -3.49 -3.53
CA LEU A 41 -1.07 -3.36 -3.59
C LEU A 41 -0.44 -4.34 -4.59
N LYS A 42 -1.00 -5.54 -4.75
CA LYS A 42 -0.56 -6.50 -5.78
C LYS A 42 -0.96 -6.09 -7.19
N SER A 43 -2.05 -5.34 -7.35
CA SER A 43 -2.52 -4.79 -8.62
C SER A 43 -1.70 -3.58 -9.11
N LEU A 44 -0.97 -2.93 -8.19
CA LEU A 44 -0.14 -1.77 -8.50
C LEU A 44 0.96 -2.07 -9.54
N PRO A 45 1.34 -1.09 -10.37
CA PRO A 45 2.48 -1.22 -11.26
C PRO A 45 3.78 -1.42 -10.48
N GLU A 46 4.71 -2.16 -11.08
CA GLU A 46 6.03 -2.42 -10.50
C GLU A 46 6.91 -1.17 -10.65
N LYS A 47 6.70 -0.21 -9.74
CA LYS A 47 7.45 1.06 -9.64
C LYS A 47 7.81 1.36 -8.18
N GLU A 48 8.68 2.34 -8.02
CA GLU A 48 8.96 2.93 -6.71
C GLU A 48 7.89 3.96 -6.38
N TYR A 49 7.48 3.96 -5.12
CA TYR A 49 6.58 4.95 -4.57
C TYR A 49 7.34 5.80 -3.57
N ASP A 50 7.11 7.10 -3.60
CA ASP A 50 7.80 8.05 -2.71
C ASP A 50 7.02 8.33 -1.42
N SER A 51 5.78 7.86 -1.31
CA SER A 51 4.93 8.14 -0.16
C SER A 51 3.70 7.22 -0.04
N PRO A 52 3.13 7.07 1.18
CA PRO A 52 1.89 6.34 1.40
C PRO A 52 0.72 6.95 0.61
N ALA A 53 0.74 8.27 0.45
CA ALA A 53 -0.28 9.03 -0.26
C ALA A 53 -0.29 8.69 -1.76
N ALA A 54 0.87 8.47 -2.39
CA ALA A 54 0.96 8.06 -3.78
C ALA A 54 0.31 6.68 -4.00
N ILE A 55 0.57 5.74 -3.07
CA ILE A 55 -0.01 4.40 -3.07
C ILE A 55 -1.53 4.47 -2.86
N ASN A 56 -1.97 5.19 -1.83
CA ASN A 56 -3.39 5.37 -1.51
C ASN A 56 -4.15 6.06 -2.65
N LYS A 57 -3.50 6.98 -3.38
CA LYS A 57 -4.08 7.61 -4.58
C LYS A 57 -4.26 6.59 -5.70
N GLU A 58 -3.28 5.74 -5.97
CA GLU A 58 -3.41 4.73 -7.03
C GLU A 58 -4.45 3.66 -6.69
N VAL A 59 -4.47 3.22 -5.43
CA VAL A 59 -5.42 2.21 -4.96
C VAL A 59 -6.85 2.78 -4.85
N GLY A 60 -7.01 4.00 -4.34
CA GLY A 60 -8.30 4.64 -4.17
C GLY A 60 -8.93 5.19 -5.45
N GLN A 61 -8.19 5.19 -6.57
CA GLN A 61 -8.73 5.52 -7.90
C GLN A 61 -9.28 4.29 -8.67
N GLN A 62 -9.29 3.09 -8.07
CA GLN A 62 -9.85 1.86 -8.68
C GLN A 62 -11.33 1.63 -8.39
#